data_AF-A0A6A4LH71-F1
#
_entry.id   AF-A0A6A4LH71-F1
#
_cell.length_a   1.000
_cell.length_b   1.000
_cell.length_c   1.000
_cell.angle_alpha   90.00
_cell.angle_beta   90.00
_cell.angle_gamma   90.00
#
_symmetry.space_group_name_H-M   'P 1'
#
loop_
_entity.id
_entity.type
_entity.pdbx_description
1 polymer ?
#
loop_
_entity_poly.entity_id
_entity_poly.type
_entity_poly.pdbx_seq_one_letter_code
_entity_poly.pdbx_strand_id
1 'polypeptide(L)'
;MEGLDGMIERLLEGGKIRGKKIQLAEPEIRLLCTTAKDVFLSQPNLLELEAPINVCGDIHGQYPDLLRLFEYGGFPPHSNYLFLGDYVDRGKQSIETISLLLAYKIKYPDNFFLLRGNHECASINRIYGFYDECKRRFSVRLWRIFTDCFNCLPVAAVIDEKILCMHGGLSPELESLDQVRAVERPVDVPDQGLLCDLLWADPDRDVKGWGENDRGVSFTFGADKVVEFLKKHDLDLICRAHQAASYHILGTKLLRGIQQRGCTDECGREFALLVPDSQAMAREASFYGVIRLQRLQALAKPHHVDLTV
;
A
#
# COMPACT_ATOMS: atom_id res chain seq x y z
N MET A 1 -31.53 3.87 -2.48
CA MET A 1 -30.31 3.59 -1.68
C MET A 1 -29.57 4.90 -1.55
N GLU A 2 -29.76 5.57 -0.42
CA GLU A 2 -29.08 6.83 -0.08
C GLU A 2 -27.92 6.53 0.88
N GLY A 3 -26.86 7.34 0.84
CA GLY A 3 -25.69 7.19 1.73
C GLY A 3 -24.54 6.36 1.14
N LEU A 4 -23.65 5.89 2.03
CA LEU A 4 -22.37 5.25 1.67
C LEU A 4 -22.54 4.01 0.80
N ASP A 5 -23.53 3.16 1.10
CA ASP A 5 -23.79 1.92 0.34
C ASP A 5 -24.18 2.21 -1.10
N GLY A 6 -25.08 3.19 -1.32
CA GLY A 6 -25.45 3.61 -2.67
C GLY A 6 -24.32 4.28 -3.44
N MET A 7 -23.32 4.87 -2.76
CA MET A 7 -22.10 5.34 -3.40
C MET A 7 -21.22 4.17 -3.86
N ILE A 8 -20.99 3.18 -2.98
CA ILE A 8 -20.18 1.99 -3.30
C ILE A 8 -20.79 1.23 -4.48
N GLU A 9 -22.10 1.00 -4.49
CA GLU A 9 -22.78 0.33 -5.60
C GLU A 9 -22.60 1.07 -6.93
N ARG A 10 -22.78 2.40 -6.96
CA ARG A 10 -22.56 3.20 -8.16
C ARG A 10 -21.12 3.11 -8.67
N LEU A 11 -20.15 3.13 -7.76
CA LEU A 11 -18.73 2.98 -8.08
C LEU A 11 -18.47 1.59 -8.70
N LEU A 12 -18.95 0.52 -8.08
CA LEU A 12 -18.76 -0.84 -8.56
C LEU A 12 -19.46 -1.11 -9.89
N GLU A 13 -20.69 -0.64 -10.08
CA GLU A 13 -21.44 -0.81 -11.32
C GLU A 13 -20.82 -0.06 -12.50
N GLY A 14 -20.35 1.17 -12.26
CA GLY A 14 -19.83 2.02 -13.34
C GLY A 14 -18.54 1.51 -13.95
N GLY A 15 -17.78 0.67 -13.22
CA GLY A 15 -16.62 0.00 -13.79
C GLY A 15 -16.91 -1.26 -14.61
N LYS A 16 -18.08 -1.88 -14.43
CA LYS A 16 -18.51 -3.05 -15.21
C LYS A 16 -18.93 -2.69 -16.63
N ILE A 17 -19.44 -1.48 -16.84
CA ILE A 17 -19.99 -1.03 -18.13
C ILE A 17 -19.02 -0.02 -18.76
N ARG A 18 -18.30 -0.45 -19.80
CA ARG A 18 -17.34 0.39 -20.53
C ARG A 18 -18.03 1.66 -21.05
N GLY A 19 -17.60 2.82 -20.55
CA GLY A 19 -18.13 4.13 -20.95
C GLY A 19 -19.29 4.66 -20.09
N LYS A 20 -19.82 3.91 -19.11
CA LYS A 20 -20.79 4.45 -18.14
C LYS A 20 -20.07 5.44 -17.23
N LYS A 21 -20.50 6.71 -17.26
CA LYS A 21 -19.97 7.73 -16.35
C LYS A 21 -20.47 7.44 -14.93
N ILE A 22 -19.55 7.24 -13.99
CA ILE A 22 -19.86 7.20 -12.56
C ILE A 22 -20.21 8.62 -12.14
N GLN A 23 -21.44 8.82 -11.65
CA GLN A 23 -21.88 10.11 -11.15
C GLN A 23 -21.69 10.14 -9.64
N LEU A 24 -20.67 10.88 -9.20
CA LEU A 24 -20.48 11.30 -7.81
C LEU A 24 -20.78 12.78 -7.72
N ALA A 25 -21.55 13.22 -6.73
CA ALA A 25 -21.76 14.63 -6.48
C ALA A 25 -20.70 15.18 -5.52
N GLU A 26 -20.25 16.42 -5.73
CA GLU A 26 -19.22 17.06 -4.89
C GLU A 26 -19.56 17.05 -3.39
N PRO A 27 -20.81 17.29 -2.94
CA PRO A 27 -21.16 17.17 -1.52
C PRO A 27 -20.96 15.76 -0.94
N GLU A 28 -21.16 14.72 -1.76
CA GLU A 28 -20.96 13.33 -1.34
C GLU A 28 -19.47 13.04 -1.15
N ILE A 29 -18.63 13.46 -2.11
CA ILE A 29 -17.16 13.30 -2.01
C ILE A 29 -16.61 14.11 -0.84
N ARG A 30 -17.13 15.33 -0.60
CA ARG A 30 -16.73 16.11 0.57
C ARG A 30 -17.03 15.38 1.87
N LEU A 31 -18.24 14.86 2.03
CA LEU A 31 -18.63 14.10 3.22
C LEU A 31 -17.77 12.85 3.38
N LEU A 32 -17.47 12.16 2.27
CA LEU A 32 -16.57 11.01 2.24
C LEU A 32 -15.19 11.36 2.80
N CYS A 33 -14.55 12.43 2.31
CA CYS A 33 -13.24 12.86 2.79
C CYS A 33 -13.25 13.27 4.26
N THR A 34 -14.25 14.03 4.70
CA THR A 34 -14.35 14.44 6.12
C THR A 34 -14.56 13.23 7.03
N THR A 35 -15.41 12.29 6.65
CA THR A 35 -15.67 11.08 7.46
C THR A 35 -14.44 10.17 7.50
N ALA A 36 -13.77 9.95 6.36
CA ALA A 36 -12.57 9.12 6.31
C ALA A 36 -11.42 9.74 7.11
N LYS A 37 -11.27 11.07 7.08
CA LYS A 37 -10.31 11.80 7.93
C LYS A 37 -10.51 11.47 9.40
N ASP A 38 -11.74 11.50 9.91
CA ASP A 38 -12.03 11.18 11.31
C ASP A 38 -11.67 9.73 11.65
N VAL A 39 -11.93 8.79 10.73
CA VAL A 39 -11.52 7.37 10.87
C VAL A 39 -9.99 7.23 10.89
N PHE A 40 -9.26 7.97 10.05
CA PHE A 40 -7.80 7.88 10.05
C PHE A 40 -7.18 8.45 11.32
N LEU A 41 -7.74 9.56 11.85
CA LEU A 41 -7.25 10.20 13.08
C LEU A 41 -7.58 9.38 14.34
N SER A 42 -8.63 8.55 14.31
CA SER A 42 -8.95 7.65 15.42
C SER A 42 -8.06 6.40 15.49
N GLN A 43 -7.38 6.06 14.39
CA GLN A 43 -6.44 4.94 14.29
C GLN A 43 -4.98 5.41 14.43
N PRO A 44 -4.05 4.57 14.89
CA PRO A 44 -2.64 4.96 15.04
C PRO A 44 -1.97 5.26 13.70
N ASN A 45 -0.88 6.05 13.72
CA ASN A 45 -0.11 6.36 12.51
C ASN A 45 0.77 5.19 12.03
N LEU A 46 1.17 4.33 12.98
CA LEU A 46 1.70 3.00 12.75
C LEU A 46 0.59 1.98 13.05
N LEU A 47 0.01 1.38 12.01
CA LEU A 47 -1.05 0.39 12.17
C LEU A 47 -0.48 -0.95 12.66
N GLU A 48 -1.21 -1.63 13.53
CA GLU A 48 -0.87 -2.99 13.99
C GLU A 48 -1.98 -3.93 13.49
N LEU A 49 -1.62 -4.83 12.58
CA LEU A 49 -2.56 -5.59 11.75
C LEU A 49 -2.30 -7.10 11.87
N GLU A 50 -3.30 -7.90 11.52
CA GLU A 50 -3.23 -9.36 11.56
C GLU A 50 -3.52 -9.99 10.20
N ALA A 51 -2.84 -11.10 9.89
CA ALA A 51 -3.20 -11.94 8.74
C ALA A 51 -4.46 -12.80 9.07
N PRO A 52 -5.27 -13.21 8.07
CA PRO A 52 -5.06 -13.07 6.63
C PRO A 52 -5.35 -11.67 6.09
N ILE A 53 -4.50 -11.17 5.20
CA ILE A 53 -4.64 -9.85 4.58
C ILE A 53 -4.01 -9.81 3.18
N ASN A 54 -4.66 -9.09 2.26
CA ASN A 54 -4.13 -8.80 0.93
C ASN A 54 -3.39 -7.46 0.97
N VAL A 55 -2.12 -7.46 0.58
CA VAL A 55 -1.31 -6.24 0.48
C VAL A 55 -1.21 -5.81 -0.98
N CYS A 56 -1.47 -4.53 -1.26
CA CYS A 56 -1.55 -3.96 -2.60
C CYS A 56 -0.66 -2.73 -2.73
N GLY A 57 0.11 -2.64 -3.82
CA GLY A 57 0.94 -1.48 -4.14
C GLY A 57 0.18 -0.36 -4.86
N ASP A 58 0.91 0.40 -5.66
CA ASP A 58 0.44 1.58 -6.39
C ASP A 58 -0.75 1.27 -7.30
N ILE A 59 -1.72 2.20 -7.36
CA ILE A 59 -2.89 2.10 -8.23
C ILE A 59 -2.92 3.23 -9.27
N HIS A 60 -2.44 4.43 -8.93
CA HIS A 60 -2.31 5.58 -9.83
C HIS A 60 -3.53 5.81 -10.73
N GLY A 61 -4.72 5.87 -10.14
CA GLY A 61 -5.96 6.16 -10.88
C GLY A 61 -6.33 5.13 -11.96
N GLN A 62 -5.74 3.92 -11.94
CA GLN A 62 -6.11 2.79 -12.81
C GLN A 62 -7.36 2.08 -12.28
N TYR A 63 -8.46 2.81 -12.20
CA TYR A 63 -9.71 2.34 -11.58
C TYR A 63 -10.23 0.98 -12.10
N PRO A 64 -10.20 0.67 -13.41
CA PRO A 64 -10.61 -0.66 -13.88
C PRO A 64 -9.75 -1.79 -13.33
N ASP A 65 -8.45 -1.56 -13.12
CA ASP A 65 -7.54 -2.57 -12.59
C ASP A 65 -7.73 -2.73 -11.07
N LEU A 66 -8.09 -1.66 -10.34
CA LEU A 66 -8.53 -1.76 -8.94
C LEU A 66 -9.77 -2.65 -8.80
N LEU A 67 -10.74 -2.54 -9.71
CA LEU A 67 -11.93 -3.39 -9.65
C LEU A 67 -11.60 -4.85 -9.93
N ARG A 68 -10.74 -5.13 -10.92
CA ARG A 68 -10.23 -6.48 -11.17
C ARG A 68 -9.50 -7.03 -9.95
N LEU A 69 -8.69 -6.20 -9.29
CA LEU A 69 -7.98 -6.57 -8.06
C LEU A 69 -8.97 -7.06 -6.98
N PHE A 70 -10.12 -6.42 -6.82
CA PHE A 70 -11.16 -6.90 -5.90
C PHE A 70 -11.91 -8.14 -6.41
N GLU A 71 -12.13 -8.27 -7.72
CA GLU A 71 -12.73 -9.48 -8.31
C GLU A 71 -11.87 -10.73 -8.06
N TYR A 72 -10.54 -10.60 -8.15
CA TYR A 72 -9.61 -11.70 -7.88
C TYR A 72 -9.31 -11.91 -6.39
N GLY A 73 -9.08 -10.82 -5.64
CA GLY A 73 -8.70 -10.89 -4.23
C GLY A 73 -9.87 -11.08 -3.26
N GLY A 74 -11.11 -10.94 -3.75
CA GLY A 74 -12.35 -10.99 -2.97
C GLY A 74 -12.76 -9.60 -2.44
N PHE A 75 -13.98 -9.17 -2.73
CA PHE A 75 -14.47 -7.87 -2.29
C PHE A 75 -14.55 -7.74 -0.76
N PRO A 76 -14.20 -6.57 -0.17
CA PRO A 76 -14.45 -6.30 1.24
C PRO A 76 -15.94 -6.50 1.62
N PRO A 77 -16.24 -7.14 2.77
CA PRO A 77 -15.32 -7.54 3.83
C PRO A 77 -14.87 -9.01 3.74
N HIS A 78 -15.05 -9.70 2.61
CA HIS A 78 -14.69 -11.11 2.47
C HIS A 78 -13.17 -11.34 2.56
N SER A 79 -12.40 -10.33 2.21
CA SER A 79 -10.95 -10.28 2.36
C SER A 79 -10.53 -8.97 3.01
N ASN A 80 -9.53 -9.03 3.89
CA ASN A 80 -8.89 -7.84 4.45
C ASN A 80 -7.89 -7.26 3.45
N TYR A 81 -7.72 -5.94 3.46
CA TYR A 81 -6.79 -5.25 2.55
C TYR A 81 -5.93 -4.23 3.26
N LEU A 82 -4.65 -4.18 2.87
CA LEU A 82 -3.72 -3.08 3.15
C LEU A 82 -3.20 -2.55 1.82
N PHE A 83 -3.48 -1.28 1.51
CA PHE A 83 -2.85 -0.61 0.38
C PHE A 83 -1.68 0.25 0.84
N LEU A 84 -0.61 0.26 0.04
CA LEU A 84 0.66 0.90 0.36
C LEU A 84 0.80 2.32 -0.18
N GLY A 85 -0.29 3.00 -0.56
CA GLY A 85 -0.25 4.37 -1.10
C GLY A 85 -0.30 4.47 -2.62
N ASP A 86 -0.14 5.69 -3.13
CA ASP A 86 -0.13 6.05 -4.56
C ASP A 86 -1.43 5.67 -5.27
N TYR A 87 -2.53 6.23 -4.77
CA TYR A 87 -3.88 6.01 -5.28
C TYR A 87 -4.21 6.89 -6.48
N VAL A 88 -3.66 8.10 -6.48
CA VAL A 88 -3.97 9.17 -7.44
C VAL A 88 -2.81 9.44 -8.40
N ASP A 89 -3.03 10.37 -9.31
CA ASP A 89 -2.10 10.80 -10.38
C ASP A 89 -1.82 9.74 -11.44
N ARG A 90 -1.23 10.19 -12.56
CA ARG A 90 -0.78 9.43 -13.75
C ARG A 90 -1.89 8.72 -14.54
N GLY A 91 -2.84 8.06 -13.88
CA GLY A 91 -4.02 7.46 -14.50
C GLY A 91 -5.15 8.45 -14.75
N LYS A 92 -6.27 7.91 -15.26
CA LYS A 92 -7.38 8.72 -15.80
C LYS A 92 -8.57 8.86 -14.85
N GLN A 93 -8.62 8.06 -13.80
CA GLN A 93 -9.78 7.91 -12.92
C GLN A 93 -9.35 7.90 -11.45
N SER A 94 -8.55 8.90 -11.04
CA SER A 94 -8.06 9.01 -9.68
C SER A 94 -9.20 9.27 -8.70
N ILE A 95 -10.19 10.10 -9.08
CA ILE A 95 -11.33 10.42 -8.22
C ILE A 95 -12.15 9.17 -7.89
N GLU A 96 -12.47 8.33 -8.88
CA GLU A 96 -13.18 7.07 -8.64
C GLU A 96 -12.36 6.12 -7.77
N THR A 97 -11.06 5.99 -8.06
CA THR A 97 -10.13 5.15 -7.33
C THR A 97 -10.12 5.51 -5.85
N ILE A 98 -9.77 6.76 -5.53
CA ILE A 98 -9.70 7.17 -4.12
C ILE A 98 -11.07 7.19 -3.45
N SER A 99 -12.15 7.53 -4.17
CA SER A 99 -13.49 7.53 -3.59
C SER A 99 -13.94 6.11 -3.18
N LEU A 100 -13.65 5.09 -3.99
CA LEU A 100 -13.97 3.70 -3.63
C LEU A 100 -13.15 3.23 -2.43
N LEU A 101 -11.84 3.54 -2.41
CA LEU A 101 -10.95 3.18 -1.31
C LEU A 101 -11.39 3.84 0.01
N LEU A 102 -11.69 5.14 0.01
CA LEU A 102 -12.20 5.85 1.19
C LEU A 102 -13.57 5.32 1.62
N ALA A 103 -14.44 4.97 0.67
CA ALA A 103 -15.75 4.42 1.00
C ALA A 103 -15.64 3.06 1.69
N TYR A 104 -14.74 2.18 1.23
CA TYR A 104 -14.44 0.94 1.94
C TYR A 104 -13.76 1.17 3.28
N LYS A 105 -12.88 2.17 3.39
CA LYS A 105 -12.27 2.52 4.68
C LYS A 105 -13.31 2.89 5.73
N ILE A 106 -14.31 3.70 5.36
CA ILE A 106 -15.39 4.10 6.27
C ILE A 106 -16.29 2.91 6.59
N LYS A 107 -16.62 2.08 5.58
CA LYS A 107 -17.55 0.96 5.76
C LYS A 107 -16.95 -0.19 6.57
N TYR A 108 -15.65 -0.45 6.41
CA TYR A 108 -14.94 -1.57 7.03
C TYR A 108 -13.62 -1.10 7.67
N PRO A 109 -13.67 -0.24 8.70
CA PRO A 109 -12.49 0.42 9.26
C PRO A 109 -11.45 -0.54 9.84
N ASP A 110 -11.88 -1.75 10.24
CA ASP A 110 -11.06 -2.79 10.86
C ASP A 110 -10.66 -3.93 9.89
N ASN A 111 -11.06 -3.83 8.62
CA ASN A 111 -10.72 -4.82 7.57
C ASN A 111 -10.05 -4.18 6.34
N PHE A 112 -10.11 -2.86 6.22
CA PHE A 112 -9.62 -2.12 5.06
C PHE A 112 -8.71 -0.98 5.50
N PHE A 113 -7.45 -1.02 5.07
CA PHE A 113 -6.38 -0.15 5.52
C PHE A 113 -5.69 0.51 4.34
N LEU A 114 -5.36 1.79 4.49
CA LEU A 114 -4.77 2.63 3.47
C LEU A 114 -3.58 3.37 4.09
N LEU A 115 -2.38 3.13 3.58
CA LEU A 115 -1.20 3.90 3.94
C LEU A 115 -1.05 5.14 3.04
N ARG A 116 -0.18 6.05 3.43
CA ARG A 116 0.15 7.24 2.64
C ARG A 116 1.27 6.93 1.65
N GLY A 117 1.06 7.20 0.36
CA GLY A 117 2.11 7.27 -0.65
C GLY A 117 2.61 8.69 -0.87
N ASN A 118 3.65 8.85 -1.68
CA ASN A 118 4.20 10.18 -1.95
C ASN A 118 3.28 11.02 -2.87
N HIS A 119 2.38 10.38 -3.63
CA HIS A 119 1.35 11.06 -4.41
C HIS A 119 0.14 11.54 -3.56
N GLU A 120 0.01 11.08 -2.31
CA GLU A 120 -0.93 11.65 -1.33
C GLU A 120 -0.35 12.90 -0.64
N CYS A 121 0.36 13.72 -1.41
CA CYS A 121 0.96 15.00 -1.02
C CYS A 121 0.57 16.11 -2.01
N ALA A 122 0.24 17.30 -1.50
CA ALA A 122 -0.27 18.40 -2.31
C ALA A 122 0.74 18.90 -3.35
N SER A 123 2.03 18.93 -3.02
CA SER A 123 3.08 19.39 -3.95
C SER A 123 3.21 18.46 -5.16
N ILE A 124 3.04 17.16 -4.95
CA ILE A 124 3.14 16.12 -5.97
C ILE A 124 1.88 16.07 -6.82
N ASN A 125 0.73 15.84 -6.20
CA ASN A 125 -0.52 15.63 -6.96
C ASN A 125 -1.12 16.91 -7.58
N ARG A 126 -0.50 18.06 -7.31
CA ARG A 126 -0.70 19.29 -8.06
C ARG A 126 -0.19 19.21 -9.50
N ILE A 127 0.88 18.45 -9.74
CA ILE A 127 1.61 18.45 -11.01
C ILE A 127 1.37 17.16 -11.80
N TYR A 128 1.11 16.04 -11.11
CA TYR A 128 1.04 14.71 -11.75
C TYR A 128 -0.38 14.24 -12.12
N GLY A 129 -1.39 15.11 -11.97
CA GLY A 129 -2.69 14.99 -12.64
C GLY A 129 -3.93 15.10 -11.77
N PHE A 130 -3.87 14.81 -10.47
CA PHE A 130 -5.05 14.76 -9.60
C PHE A 130 -5.69 16.13 -9.40
N TYR A 131 -4.88 17.18 -9.23
CA TYR A 131 -5.36 18.57 -9.17
C TYR A 131 -6.14 18.95 -10.43
N ASP A 132 -5.59 18.65 -11.61
CA ASP A 132 -6.24 18.95 -12.88
C ASP A 132 -7.50 18.11 -13.08
N GLU A 133 -7.51 16.85 -12.63
CA GLU A 133 -8.71 16.01 -12.62
C GLU A 133 -9.83 16.61 -11.76
N CYS A 134 -9.51 17.01 -10.52
CA CYS A 134 -10.44 17.66 -9.60
C CYS A 134 -10.95 18.99 -10.16
N LYS A 135 -10.06 19.85 -10.64
CA LYS A 135 -10.39 21.15 -11.22
C LYS A 135 -11.30 21.02 -12.44
N ARG A 136 -11.04 20.04 -13.31
CA ARG A 136 -11.79 19.82 -14.55
C ARG A 136 -13.19 19.26 -14.30
N ARG A 137 -13.33 18.36 -13.32
CA ARG A 137 -14.59 17.62 -13.09
C ARG A 137 -15.47 18.23 -12.01
N PHE A 138 -14.86 18.94 -11.06
CA PHE A 138 -15.52 19.50 -9.88
C PHE A 138 -14.94 20.89 -9.60
N SER A 139 -14.10 21.02 -8.58
CA SER A 139 -13.57 22.30 -8.12
C SER A 139 -12.16 22.15 -7.54
N VAL A 140 -11.40 23.24 -7.53
CA VAL A 140 -10.13 23.34 -6.80
C VAL A 140 -10.36 23.18 -5.28
N ARG A 141 -11.54 23.55 -4.79
CA ARG A 141 -11.92 23.36 -3.39
C ARG A 141 -11.98 21.87 -3.03
N LEU A 142 -12.51 21.03 -3.93
CA LEU A 142 -12.54 19.60 -3.72
C LEU A 142 -11.14 18.98 -3.60
N TRP A 143 -10.18 19.42 -4.44
CA TRP A 143 -8.78 19.00 -4.32
C TRP A 143 -8.20 19.32 -2.94
N ARG A 144 -8.45 20.52 -2.40
CA ARG A 144 -8.00 20.88 -1.04
C ARG A 144 -8.62 19.99 0.03
N ILE A 145 -9.88 19.62 -0.13
CA ILE A 145 -10.56 18.69 0.79
C ILE A 145 -9.91 17.29 0.75
N PHE A 146 -9.50 16.82 -0.44
CA PHE A 146 -8.69 15.61 -0.53
C PHE A 146 -7.33 15.75 0.15
N THR A 147 -6.63 16.88 -0.05
CA THR A 147 -5.37 17.17 0.64
C THR A 147 -5.52 17.09 2.17
N ASP A 148 -6.57 17.70 2.73
CA ASP A 148 -6.82 17.65 4.17
C ASP A 148 -7.06 16.21 4.68
N CYS A 149 -7.67 15.35 3.86
CA CYS A 149 -7.85 13.94 4.14
C CYS A 149 -6.52 13.17 4.06
N PHE A 150 -5.74 13.38 2.99
CA PHE A 150 -4.44 12.73 2.78
C PHE A 150 -3.42 13.05 3.86
N ASN A 151 -3.43 14.28 4.39
CA ASN A 151 -2.59 14.69 5.50
C ASN A 151 -2.86 13.90 6.80
N CYS A 152 -3.94 13.13 6.84
CA CYS A 152 -4.31 12.29 7.98
C CYS A 152 -4.05 10.80 7.75
N LEU A 153 -3.56 10.37 6.59
CA LEU A 153 -3.30 8.94 6.34
C LEU A 153 -2.20 8.41 7.26
N PRO A 154 -2.33 7.15 7.76
CA PRO A 154 -1.23 6.47 8.44
C PRO A 154 -0.08 6.20 7.47
N VAL A 155 1.15 6.15 7.96
CA VAL A 155 2.35 6.12 7.09
C VAL A 155 3.02 4.75 7.04
N ALA A 156 2.73 3.89 8.02
CA ALA A 156 3.25 2.52 8.05
C ALA A 156 2.28 1.55 8.74
N ALA A 157 2.51 0.26 8.55
CA ALA A 157 1.84 -0.81 9.28
C ALA A 157 2.81 -1.92 9.66
N VAL A 158 2.52 -2.65 10.74
CA VAL A 158 3.18 -3.90 11.09
C VAL A 158 2.13 -5.01 11.08
N ILE A 159 2.37 -6.06 10.28
CA ILE A 159 1.49 -7.24 10.19
C ILE A 159 2.09 -8.38 11.02
N ASP A 160 1.28 -8.95 11.92
CA ASP A 160 1.63 -10.05 12.83
C ASP A 160 2.98 -9.81 13.55
N GLU A 161 3.28 -8.56 13.92
CA GLU A 161 4.54 -8.14 14.57
C GLU A 161 5.83 -8.48 13.78
N LYS A 162 5.72 -8.90 12.52
CA LYS A 162 6.85 -9.44 11.74
C LYS A 162 7.09 -8.77 10.40
N ILE A 163 6.08 -8.11 9.84
CA ILE A 163 6.19 -7.52 8.50
C ILE A 163 5.94 -6.02 8.61
N LEU A 164 6.97 -5.20 8.39
CA LEU A 164 6.83 -3.76 8.30
C LEU A 164 6.43 -3.36 6.86
N CYS A 165 5.35 -2.61 6.74
CA CYS A 165 4.79 -2.12 5.51
C CYS A 165 4.87 -0.60 5.44
N MET A 166 5.35 -0.05 4.32
CA MET A 166 5.37 1.38 4.03
C MET A 166 5.36 1.62 2.51
N HIS A 167 5.19 2.86 2.05
CA HIS A 167 5.21 3.14 0.61
C HIS A 167 6.65 3.18 0.06
N GLY A 168 7.44 4.11 0.62
CA GLY A 168 8.84 4.40 0.33
C GLY A 168 9.76 3.31 0.88
N GLY A 169 10.63 3.67 1.81
CA GLY A 169 11.55 2.72 2.40
C GLY A 169 12.13 3.19 3.71
N LEU A 170 13.26 2.60 4.10
CA LEU A 170 13.90 2.91 5.37
C LEU A 170 14.42 4.35 5.39
N SER A 171 14.54 4.90 6.60
CA SER A 171 15.16 6.20 6.86
C SER A 171 16.41 6.03 7.73
N PRO A 172 17.49 6.81 7.49
CA PRO A 172 18.61 6.89 8.42
C PRO A 172 18.21 7.46 9.79
N GLU A 173 17.06 8.12 9.89
CA GLU A 173 16.52 8.64 11.16
C GLU A 173 15.63 7.65 11.89
N LEU A 174 15.26 6.51 11.27
CA LEU A 174 14.36 5.52 11.86
C LEU A 174 15.13 4.56 12.76
N GLU A 175 15.26 4.93 14.03
CA GLU A 175 15.90 4.14 15.07
C GLU A 175 14.91 3.31 15.90
N SER A 176 13.67 3.78 16.05
CA SER A 176 12.57 3.10 16.73
C SER A 176 11.26 3.28 15.98
N LEU A 177 10.42 2.25 15.97
CA LEU A 177 9.06 2.34 15.43
C LEU A 177 8.18 3.33 16.21
N ASP A 178 8.56 3.68 17.45
CA ASP A 178 7.88 4.73 18.21
C ASP A 178 8.02 6.12 17.58
N GLN A 179 9.08 6.35 16.80
CA GLN A 179 9.22 7.60 16.04
C GLN A 179 8.11 7.71 14.99
N VAL A 180 7.70 6.60 14.38
CA VAL A 180 6.56 6.58 13.44
C VAL A 180 5.24 6.82 14.18
N ARG A 181 5.07 6.19 15.36
CA ARG A 181 3.89 6.41 16.22
C ARG A 181 3.75 7.88 16.64
N ALA A 182 4.87 8.55 16.88
CA ALA A 182 4.94 9.92 17.37
C ALA A 182 4.73 11.00 16.29
N VAL A 183 4.73 10.65 14.99
CA VAL A 183 4.42 11.62 13.93
C VAL A 183 2.96 12.07 14.07
N GLU A 184 2.77 13.34 14.43
CA GLU A 184 1.46 13.96 14.59
C GLU A 184 0.74 14.13 13.24
N ARG A 185 -0.59 14.02 13.25
CA ARG A 185 -1.45 14.24 12.08
C ARG A 185 -2.57 15.22 12.45
N PRO A 186 -3.02 16.09 11.52
CA PRO A 186 -2.62 16.19 10.11
C PRO A 186 -1.24 16.82 9.91
N VAL A 187 -0.50 16.34 8.91
CA VAL A 187 0.83 16.87 8.56
C VAL A 187 1.06 16.79 7.05
N ASP A 188 1.75 17.79 6.48
CA ASP A 188 2.20 17.71 5.08
C ASP A 188 3.50 16.90 4.99
N VAL A 189 3.84 16.38 3.81
CA VAL A 189 5.10 15.64 3.64
C VAL A 189 6.25 16.65 3.53
N PRO A 190 7.24 16.66 4.45
CA PRO A 190 8.39 17.54 4.36
C PRO A 190 9.32 17.11 3.21
N ASP A 191 10.20 18.02 2.78
CA ASP A 191 11.18 17.73 1.72
C ASP A 191 12.30 16.78 2.18
N GLN A 192 12.48 16.59 3.49
CA GLN A 192 13.51 15.73 4.09
C GLN A 192 13.07 15.17 5.46
N GLY A 193 13.81 14.19 5.97
CA GLY A 193 13.64 13.58 7.29
C GLY A 193 12.72 12.36 7.28
N LEU A 194 12.47 11.78 8.46
CA LEU A 194 11.78 10.50 8.61
C LEU A 194 10.51 10.33 7.75
N LEU A 195 9.58 11.30 7.80
CA LEU A 195 8.33 11.20 7.04
C LEU A 195 8.55 11.25 5.52
N CYS A 196 9.52 12.03 5.05
CA CYS A 196 9.90 12.03 3.64
C CYS A 196 10.40 10.65 3.23
N ASP A 197 11.33 10.10 4.00
CA ASP A 197 12.00 8.83 3.65
C ASP A 197 11.06 7.62 3.63
N LEU A 198 10.14 7.54 4.59
CA LEU A 198 9.10 6.49 4.62
C LEU A 198 8.23 6.46 3.36
N LEU A 199 8.16 7.57 2.62
CA LEU A 199 7.37 7.74 1.40
C LEU A 199 8.23 7.79 0.12
N TRP A 200 9.55 8.02 0.21
CA TRP A 200 10.39 8.28 -0.98
C TRP A 200 11.63 7.41 -1.11
N ALA A 201 12.13 6.79 -0.04
CA ALA A 201 13.37 6.05 -0.10
C ALA A 201 13.24 4.78 -0.98
N ASP A 202 14.32 4.42 -1.65
CA ASP A 202 14.37 3.26 -2.54
C ASP A 202 15.49 2.28 -2.15
N PRO A 203 15.26 0.96 -2.26
CA PRO A 203 16.35 -0.01 -2.14
C PRO A 203 17.26 0.05 -3.37
N ASP A 204 18.57 -0.04 -3.17
CA ASP A 204 19.56 -0.12 -4.23
C ASP A 204 20.54 -1.28 -3.96
N ARG A 205 20.79 -2.10 -4.98
CA ARG A 205 21.64 -3.29 -4.91
C ARG A 205 23.12 -2.97 -4.98
N ASP A 206 23.46 -1.85 -5.62
CA ASP A 206 24.83 -1.43 -5.87
C ASP A 206 25.33 -0.49 -4.75
N VAL A 207 24.46 -0.12 -3.82
CA VAL A 207 24.76 0.69 -2.63
C VAL A 207 25.00 -0.20 -1.40
N LYS A 208 26.05 0.15 -0.64
CA LYS A 208 26.28 -0.36 0.72
C LYS A 208 26.03 0.78 1.71
N GLY A 209 25.14 0.56 2.67
CA GLY A 209 24.71 1.60 3.60
C GLY A 209 23.63 2.50 2.99
N TRP A 210 23.84 3.82 3.04
CA TRP A 210 22.94 4.83 2.50
C TRP A 210 23.59 5.51 1.28
N GLY A 211 22.80 5.81 0.26
CA GLY A 211 23.24 6.48 -0.96
C GLY A 211 22.32 7.64 -1.35
N GLU A 212 22.76 8.41 -2.34
CA GLU A 212 21.93 9.42 -2.98
C GLU A 212 20.81 8.75 -3.79
N ASN A 213 19.66 9.41 -3.89
CA ASN A 213 18.52 8.94 -4.67
C ASN A 213 18.40 9.74 -5.96
N ASP A 214 18.37 9.05 -7.11
CA ASP A 214 18.24 9.65 -8.44
C ASP A 214 16.95 10.48 -8.62
N ARG A 215 15.97 10.31 -7.73
CA ARG A 215 14.76 11.15 -7.67
C ARG A 215 15.05 12.57 -7.20
N GLY A 216 16.24 12.84 -6.65
CA GLY A 216 16.61 14.12 -6.06
C GLY A 216 15.94 14.40 -4.72
N VAL A 217 15.36 13.38 -4.08
CA VAL A 217 14.69 13.44 -2.78
C VAL A 217 14.91 12.14 -2.01
N SER A 218 15.07 12.23 -0.69
CA SER A 218 15.37 11.09 0.20
C SER A 218 16.66 10.34 -0.20
N PHE A 219 16.77 9.07 0.17
CA PHE A 219 17.96 8.24 0.08
C PHE A 219 17.70 6.95 -0.69
N THR A 220 18.77 6.34 -1.16
CA THR A 220 18.82 4.91 -1.45
C THR A 220 19.40 4.15 -0.26
N PHE A 221 19.02 2.87 -0.09
CA PHE A 221 19.56 2.03 0.97
C PHE A 221 19.92 0.62 0.49
N GLY A 222 21.07 0.13 0.98
CA GLY A 222 21.60 -1.19 0.66
C GLY A 222 20.94 -2.33 1.41
N ALA A 223 21.20 -3.55 0.94
CA ALA A 223 20.75 -4.79 1.58
C ALA A 223 21.24 -4.94 3.03
N ASP A 224 22.40 -4.39 3.35
CA ASP A 224 22.96 -4.38 4.70
C ASP A 224 22.06 -3.60 5.67
N LYS A 225 21.48 -2.49 5.23
CA LYS A 225 20.53 -1.70 6.05
C LYS A 225 19.21 -2.39 6.29
N VAL A 226 18.71 -3.13 5.29
CA VAL A 226 17.55 -4.01 5.47
C VAL A 226 17.82 -5.05 6.57
N VAL A 227 18.94 -5.78 6.47
CA VAL A 227 19.28 -6.85 7.41
C VAL A 227 19.51 -6.31 8.82
N GLU A 228 20.24 -5.20 8.95
CA GLU A 228 20.48 -4.50 10.21
C GLU A 228 19.16 -4.12 10.89
N PHE A 229 18.25 -3.49 10.13
CA PHE A 229 16.96 -3.03 10.63
C PHE A 229 16.06 -4.20 11.07
N LEU A 230 15.89 -5.21 10.21
CA LEU A 230 15.07 -6.38 10.52
C LEU A 230 15.54 -7.08 11.79
N LYS A 231 16.86 -7.27 11.94
CA LYS A 231 17.44 -7.88 13.13
C LYS A 231 17.24 -7.03 14.38
N LYS A 232 17.43 -5.71 14.28
CA LYS A 232 17.27 -4.78 15.40
C LYS A 232 15.85 -4.76 15.96
N HIS A 233 14.85 -4.89 15.08
CA HIS A 233 13.43 -4.77 15.43
C HIS A 233 12.70 -6.12 15.54
N ASP A 234 13.41 -7.25 15.47
CA ASP A 234 12.84 -8.61 15.44
C ASP A 234 11.74 -8.78 14.37
N LEU A 235 11.97 -8.18 13.20
CA LEU A 235 11.10 -8.28 12.02
C LEU A 235 11.66 -9.32 11.04
N ASP A 236 10.78 -9.96 10.28
CA ASP A 236 11.14 -10.91 9.24
C ASP A 236 11.21 -10.24 7.85
N LEU A 237 10.43 -9.17 7.64
CA LEU A 237 10.17 -8.64 6.31
C LEU A 237 9.86 -7.14 6.29
N ILE A 238 10.31 -6.48 5.22
CA ILE A 238 9.83 -5.18 4.77
C ILE A 238 9.05 -5.37 3.46
N CYS A 239 7.83 -4.82 3.41
CA CYS A 239 6.96 -4.82 2.25
C CYS A 239 6.68 -3.38 1.80
N ARG A 240 7.01 -3.05 0.54
CA ARG A 240 6.94 -1.67 0.03
C ARG A 240 6.52 -1.56 -1.44
N ALA A 241 6.25 -0.34 -1.92
CA ALA A 241 5.71 -0.05 -3.24
C ALA A 241 6.58 0.93 -4.08
N HIS A 242 6.04 2.02 -4.66
CA HIS A 242 6.75 3.21 -5.22
C HIS A 242 7.63 3.03 -6.48
N GLN A 243 8.10 1.83 -6.78
CA GLN A 243 8.87 1.50 -7.98
C GLN A 243 8.01 0.66 -8.92
N ALA A 244 8.09 0.95 -10.23
CA ALA A 244 7.18 0.42 -11.27
C ALA A 244 7.13 -1.12 -11.40
N ALA A 245 8.04 -1.85 -10.75
CA ALA A 245 8.03 -3.30 -10.68
C ALA A 245 7.03 -3.83 -9.64
N SER A 246 5.75 -3.46 -9.75
CA SER A 246 4.54 -3.98 -9.05
C SER A 246 4.53 -4.07 -7.50
N TYR A 247 5.61 -4.49 -6.86
CA TYR A 247 5.82 -4.61 -5.41
C TYR A 247 7.29 -4.99 -5.15
N HIS A 248 7.91 -4.42 -4.10
CA HIS A 248 9.19 -4.91 -3.61
C HIS A 248 9.03 -5.49 -2.21
N ILE A 249 9.61 -6.67 -2.06
CA ILE A 249 9.64 -7.40 -0.82
C ILE A 249 11.11 -7.64 -0.47
N LEU A 250 11.51 -7.21 0.72
CA LEU A 250 12.88 -7.29 1.23
C LEU A 250 12.87 -8.07 2.55
N GLY A 251 13.61 -9.17 2.67
CA GLY A 251 13.53 -10.03 3.86
C GLY A 251 14.71 -10.98 4.07
N THR A 252 14.75 -11.56 5.27
CA THR A 252 15.82 -12.48 5.73
C THR A 252 15.51 -13.97 5.49
N LYS A 253 14.28 -14.33 5.08
CA LYS A 253 13.84 -15.73 4.89
C LYS A 253 13.49 -16.07 3.45
N LEU A 254 14.14 -17.12 2.91
CA LEU A 254 13.87 -17.66 1.57
C LEU A 254 12.47 -18.33 1.51
N LEU A 255 11.62 -17.84 0.61
CA LEU A 255 10.27 -18.36 0.38
C LEU A 255 10.27 -19.25 -0.85
N ARG A 256 9.81 -20.50 -0.72
CA ARG A 256 9.65 -21.43 -1.85
C ARG A 256 8.26 -21.30 -2.46
N GLY A 257 8.20 -21.14 -3.79
CA GLY A 257 6.98 -21.37 -4.59
C GLY A 257 6.68 -20.30 -5.63
N ILE A 258 7.35 -20.33 -6.78
CA ILE A 258 6.84 -19.66 -8.00
C ILE A 258 7.04 -20.63 -9.18
N GLN A 259 5.93 -21.09 -9.76
CA GLN A 259 5.89 -21.63 -11.11
C GLN A 259 4.88 -20.79 -11.90
N GLN A 260 5.36 -19.79 -12.63
CA GLN A 260 4.53 -19.00 -13.56
C GLN A 260 4.43 -19.75 -14.90
N ARG A 261 3.21 -20.08 -15.33
CA ARG A 261 2.92 -20.36 -16.74
C ARG A 261 2.27 -19.14 -17.38
N GLY A 262 2.87 -18.66 -18.47
CA GLY A 262 2.20 -17.86 -19.49
C GLY A 262 2.10 -16.35 -19.24
N CYS A 263 3.08 -15.59 -19.72
CA CYS A 263 2.85 -14.24 -20.23
C CYS A 263 3.97 -13.89 -21.21
N THR A 264 3.61 -13.71 -22.47
CA THR A 264 4.48 -13.32 -23.58
C THR A 264 4.79 -11.82 -23.53
N ASP A 265 6.09 -11.55 -23.70
CA ASP A 265 6.76 -10.40 -24.29
C ASP A 265 6.66 -8.99 -23.64
N GLU A 266 7.86 -8.46 -23.37
CA GLU A 266 8.23 -7.05 -23.10
C GLU A 266 7.82 -6.39 -21.78
N CYS A 267 7.90 -7.13 -20.67
CA CYS A 267 8.13 -6.50 -19.37
C CYS A 267 9.36 -7.16 -18.74
N GLY A 268 10.46 -6.41 -18.63
CA GLY A 268 11.67 -6.85 -17.93
C GLY A 268 11.33 -7.16 -16.47
N ARG A 269 11.22 -8.46 -16.16
CA ARG A 269 10.80 -8.98 -14.86
C ARG A 269 12.01 -9.49 -14.11
N GLU A 270 12.35 -8.80 -13.03
CA GLU A 270 12.88 -9.30 -11.75
C GLU A 270 13.10 -8.06 -10.87
N PHE A 271 12.70 -8.07 -9.59
CA PHE A 271 13.69 -8.19 -8.51
C PHE A 271 13.04 -8.43 -7.13
N ALA A 272 13.28 -9.62 -6.57
CA ALA A 272 13.26 -9.90 -5.13
C ALA A 272 14.68 -9.74 -4.57
N LEU A 273 14.87 -9.24 -3.34
CA LEU A 273 16.15 -9.41 -2.65
C LEU A 273 15.93 -10.21 -1.36
N LEU A 274 16.39 -11.46 -1.41
CA LEU A 274 16.43 -12.46 -0.35
C LEU A 274 17.90 -12.84 -0.11
N VAL A 275 18.36 -12.88 1.14
CA VAL A 275 19.67 -13.42 1.56
C VAL A 275 19.44 -14.34 2.79
N PRO A 276 20.12 -15.52 2.90
CA PRO A 276 19.55 -16.75 3.47
C PRO A 276 19.78 -16.92 4.98
N ASP A 277 18.85 -17.54 5.73
CA ASP A 277 18.82 -18.99 6.03
C ASP A 277 17.58 -19.41 6.87
N SER A 278 17.05 -20.59 6.56
CA SER A 278 16.01 -21.40 7.25
C SER A 278 14.61 -20.80 7.62
N GLN A 279 13.60 -21.38 6.94
CA GLN A 279 12.14 -21.50 7.23
C GLN A 279 11.31 -20.27 7.68
N ALA A 280 10.37 -19.80 6.82
CA ALA A 280 8.94 -19.54 7.15
C ALA A 280 8.16 -18.84 6.00
N MET A 281 6.82 -19.02 6.02
CA MET A 281 5.70 -18.46 5.22
C MET A 281 5.51 -19.00 3.79
N ALA A 282 4.27 -19.26 3.40
CA ALA A 282 3.90 -19.62 2.03
C ALA A 282 3.29 -18.38 1.36
N ARG A 283 3.88 -17.95 0.24
CA ARG A 283 3.26 -16.99 -0.66
C ARG A 283 2.62 -17.74 -1.80
N GLU A 284 1.34 -17.51 -2.06
CA GLU A 284 0.86 -17.64 -3.43
C GLU A 284 1.13 -16.29 -4.11
N ALA A 285 2.10 -16.25 -5.02
CA ALA A 285 2.23 -15.13 -5.93
C ALA A 285 1.00 -15.14 -6.85
N SER A 286 0.11 -14.17 -6.69
CA SER A 286 -1.09 -14.02 -7.51
C SER A 286 -0.99 -12.81 -8.44
N PHE A 287 -1.65 -12.94 -9.59
CA PHE A 287 -1.78 -11.95 -10.66
C PHE A 287 -2.12 -10.52 -10.16
N TYR A 288 -1.69 -9.49 -10.90
CA TYR A 288 -2.12 -8.07 -10.76
C TYR A 288 -1.68 -7.29 -9.50
N GLY A 289 -0.46 -7.45 -8.97
CA GLY A 289 -0.01 -6.49 -7.93
C GLY A 289 -0.33 -6.86 -6.48
N VAL A 290 -0.96 -8.02 -6.22
CA VAL A 290 -1.47 -8.39 -4.89
C VAL A 290 -0.64 -9.48 -4.23
N ILE A 291 -0.20 -9.22 -2.99
CA ILE A 291 0.45 -10.20 -2.11
C ILE A 291 -0.57 -10.68 -1.09
N ARG A 292 -0.92 -11.97 -1.12
CA ARG A 292 -1.77 -12.57 -0.08
C ARG A 292 -0.90 -13.11 1.05
N LEU A 293 -1.11 -12.57 2.25
CA LEU A 293 -0.48 -13.05 3.48
C LEU A 293 -1.48 -13.92 4.25
N GLN A 294 -1.07 -15.13 4.61
CA GLN A 294 -1.87 -16.08 5.39
C GLN A 294 -1.14 -16.43 6.68
N ARG A 295 -1.87 -16.61 7.79
CA ARG A 295 -1.29 -17.16 9.01
C ARG A 295 -0.78 -18.56 8.74
N LEU A 296 0.47 -18.84 9.13
CA LEU A 296 0.96 -20.21 9.20
C LEU A 296 0.15 -20.94 10.28
N GLN A 297 -0.70 -21.89 9.89
CA GLN A 297 -1.07 -22.93 10.83
C GLN A 297 0.21 -23.69 11.16
N ALA A 298 0.59 -23.77 12.44
CA ALA A 298 1.58 -24.72 12.87
C ALA A 298 1.14 -26.10 12.35
N LEU A 299 1.89 -26.67 11.40
CA LEU A 299 1.75 -28.06 11.00
C LEU A 299 2.25 -28.93 12.16
N ALA A 300 1.46 -28.97 13.25
CA ALA A 300 1.58 -29.97 14.28
C ALA A 300 0.90 -31.25 13.76
N LYS A 301 1.63 -32.03 12.96
CA LYS A 301 1.47 -33.50 12.94
C LYS A 301 2.84 -34.15 12.73
N PRO A 302 3.39 -34.88 13.73
CA PRO A 302 4.48 -35.80 13.47
C PRO A 302 3.88 -36.96 12.67
N HIS A 303 4.17 -37.04 11.38
CA HIS A 303 4.00 -38.29 10.67
C HIS A 303 5.13 -39.21 11.14
N HIS A 304 4.79 -40.12 12.06
CA HIS A 304 5.51 -41.37 12.21
C HIS A 304 5.60 -42.03 10.83
N VAL A 305 6.81 -42.08 10.28
CA VAL A 305 7.12 -43.02 9.21
C VAL A 305 7.55 -44.29 9.90
N ASP A 306 6.64 -45.27 9.95
CA ASP A 306 6.99 -46.65 10.28
C ASP A 306 7.96 -47.15 9.22
N LEU A 307 9.20 -47.39 9.64
CA LEU A 307 10.13 -48.25 8.92
C LEU A 307 9.79 -49.69 9.31
N THR A 308 9.09 -50.40 8.43
CA THR A 308 9.04 -51.86 8.45
C THR A 308 9.44 -52.43 7.10
N VAL A 309 10.66 -52.99 7.13
CA VAL A 309 11.32 -54.04 6.33
C VAL A 309 11.43 -53.83 4.82
#